data_AF-A0A4Z0QX16-F1
#
_entry.id   AF-A0A4Z0QX16-F1
#
_cell.length_a   1.000
_cell.length_b   1.000
_cell.length_c   1.000
_cell.angle_alpha   90.00
_cell.angle_beta   90.00
_cell.angle_gamma   90.00
#
_symmetry.space_group_name_H-M   'P 1'
#
loop_
_entity.id
_entity.type
_entity.pdbx_description
1 polymer ?
#
loop_
_entity_poly.entity_id
_entity_poly.type
_entity_poly.pdbx_seq_one_letter_code
_entity_poly.pdbx_strand_id
1 'polypeptide(L)'
;MSKKWQRLFYTSMAIGLASVIGLLVRMASSATVTPSSSSFKATVIEIQMNTVPSGNSDEISGSTFDMSGAPDTTQVTGFSVTVDQSCDLQLNMINQSIPLIGGQATRVNIDDIISGTHGGDGISLKTLRAFYGNTITIKGKLKKDDSVVGNLSMTLKL
;
A
#
# COMPACT_ATOMS: atom_id res chain seq x y z
N MET A 1 4.33 -49.86 -62.26
CA MET A 1 3.83 -48.79 -61.35
C MET A 1 4.32 -49.11 -59.94
N SER A 2 5.47 -48.56 -59.55
CA SER A 2 5.66 -47.33 -58.74
C SER A 2 5.80 -47.52 -57.20
N LYS A 3 6.38 -48.63 -56.72
CA LYS A 3 6.81 -48.80 -55.31
C LYS A 3 7.90 -47.82 -54.84
N LYS A 4 8.65 -47.19 -55.76
CA LYS A 4 9.71 -46.22 -55.41
C LYS A 4 9.18 -44.85 -54.98
N TRP A 5 7.95 -44.49 -55.36
CA TRP A 5 7.40 -43.16 -55.09
C TRP A 5 6.79 -43.02 -53.69
N GLN A 6 6.32 -44.11 -53.09
CA GLN A 6 5.75 -44.07 -51.74
C GLN A 6 6.80 -43.76 -50.66
N ARG A 7 8.05 -44.20 -50.81
CA ARG A 7 9.09 -43.97 -49.80
C ARG A 7 9.51 -42.49 -49.66
N LEU A 8 9.44 -41.72 -50.75
CA LEU A 8 9.78 -40.30 -50.75
C LEU A 8 8.74 -39.42 -50.04
N PHE A 9 7.46 -39.81 -50.10
CA PHE A 9 6.39 -39.10 -49.40
C PHE A 9 6.49 -39.25 -47.87
N TYR A 10 6.80 -40.45 -47.38
CA TYR A 10 6.94 -40.68 -45.93
C TYR A 10 8.15 -39.98 -45.31
N THR A 11 9.28 -39.89 -46.04
CA THR A 11 10.46 -39.16 -45.54
C THR A 11 10.23 -37.66 -45.48
N SER A 12 9.48 -37.09 -46.43
CA SER A 12 9.17 -35.65 -46.44
C SER A 12 8.23 -35.26 -45.29
N MET A 13 7.24 -36.10 -44.98
CA MET A 13 6.30 -35.86 -43.89
C MET A 13 6.95 -35.96 -42.49
N ALA A 14 7.92 -36.85 -42.30
CA ALA A 14 8.64 -37.01 -41.03
C ALA A 14 9.54 -35.80 -40.68
N ILE A 15 10.16 -35.17 -41.69
CA ILE A 15 11.01 -33.98 -41.52
C ILE A 15 10.16 -32.75 -41.18
N GLY A 16 8.96 -32.63 -41.76
CA GLY A 16 8.00 -31.58 -41.42
C GLY A 16 7.53 -31.66 -39.97
N LEU A 17 7.23 -32.87 -39.47
CA LEU A 17 6.76 -33.06 -38.09
C LEU A 17 7.84 -32.73 -37.05
N ALA A 18 9.09 -33.09 -37.31
CA ALA A 18 10.21 -32.77 -36.41
C ALA A 18 10.49 -31.27 -36.31
N SER A 19 10.25 -30.52 -37.40
CA SER A 19 10.47 -29.07 -37.45
C SER A 19 9.42 -28.30 -36.63
N VAL A 20 8.16 -28.76 -36.59
CA VAL A 20 7.09 -28.14 -35.78
C VAL A 20 7.29 -28.40 -34.28
N ILE A 21 7.75 -29.60 -33.91
CA ILE A 21 8.03 -29.93 -32.50
C ILE A 21 9.24 -29.15 -31.97
N GLY A 22 10.30 -29.00 -32.78
CA GLY A 22 11.46 -28.18 -32.42
C GLY A 22 11.14 -26.70 -32.22
N LEU A 23 10.16 -26.15 -32.97
CA LEU A 23 9.72 -24.77 -32.83
C LEU A 23 8.87 -24.55 -31.57
N LEU A 24 8.03 -25.52 -31.20
CA LEU A 24 7.20 -25.48 -29.97
C LEU A 24 8.04 -25.55 -28.68
N VAL A 25 9.14 -26.33 -28.67
CA VAL A 25 10.07 -26.38 -27.52
C VAL A 25 10.82 -25.06 -27.33
N ARG A 26 11.10 -24.33 -28.41
CA ARG A 26 11.83 -23.05 -28.33
C ARG A 26 10.97 -21.89 -27.83
N MET A 27 9.65 -21.91 -28.04
CA MET A 27 8.73 -20.94 -27.43
C MET A 27 8.47 -21.20 -25.93
N ALA A 28 8.63 -22.45 -25.47
CA ALA A 28 8.57 -22.77 -24.05
C ALA A 28 9.86 -22.41 -23.27
N SER A 29 10.92 -22.02 -24.00
CA SER A 29 12.22 -21.61 -23.42
C SER A 29 12.40 -20.10 -23.42
N SER A 30 11.34 -19.31 -23.64
CA SER A 30 11.31 -17.97 -23.08
C SER A 30 11.54 -18.18 -21.60
N ALA A 31 12.74 -17.81 -21.14
CA ALA A 31 13.06 -17.69 -19.74
C ALA A 31 11.88 -16.94 -19.14
N THR A 32 10.98 -17.70 -18.50
CA THR A 32 10.01 -17.14 -17.61
C THR A 32 10.93 -16.57 -16.56
N VAL A 33 11.24 -15.29 -16.69
CA VAL A 33 11.68 -14.46 -15.60
C VAL A 33 10.59 -14.71 -14.59
N THR A 34 10.84 -15.67 -13.73
CA THR A 34 10.06 -15.90 -12.53
C THR A 34 10.11 -14.51 -11.94
N PRO A 35 8.98 -13.77 -11.83
CA PRO A 35 9.03 -12.54 -11.07
C PRO A 35 9.59 -13.02 -9.75
N SER A 36 10.83 -12.60 -9.45
CA SER A 36 11.42 -12.86 -8.17
C SER A 36 10.42 -12.20 -7.26
N SER A 37 9.57 -13.02 -6.64
CA SER A 37 8.62 -12.57 -5.64
C SER A 37 9.52 -12.25 -4.45
N SER A 38 10.32 -11.19 -4.59
CA SER A 38 10.66 -10.35 -3.47
C SER A 38 9.30 -10.01 -2.94
N SER A 39 8.92 -10.64 -1.83
CA SER A 39 7.69 -10.32 -1.14
C SER A 39 7.81 -8.85 -0.79
N PHE A 40 7.31 -7.97 -1.67
CA PHE A 40 7.37 -6.54 -1.47
C PHE A 40 6.56 -6.32 -0.20
N LYS A 41 7.26 -5.91 0.85
CA LYS A 41 6.69 -5.59 2.14
C LYS A 41 7.02 -4.14 2.37
N ALA A 42 5.98 -3.34 2.53
CA ALA A 42 6.15 -1.97 2.97
C ALA A 42 5.93 -1.94 4.48
N THR A 43 6.87 -1.36 5.21
CA THR A 43 6.84 -1.19 6.65
C THR A 43 6.70 0.28 6.96
N VAL A 44 5.82 0.60 7.90
CA VAL A 44 5.75 1.94 8.48
C VAL A 44 6.95 2.11 9.39
N ILE A 45 7.83 3.05 9.03
CA ILE A 45 9.00 3.43 9.83
C ILE A 45 8.55 4.31 10.98
N GLU A 46 7.69 5.29 10.67
CA GLU A 46 7.34 6.34 11.60
C GLU A 46 5.94 6.88 11.31
N ILE A 47 5.23 7.22 12.36
CA ILE A 47 3.98 7.98 12.30
C ILE A 47 4.16 9.13 13.28
N GLN A 48 3.88 10.35 12.83
CA GLN A 48 3.89 11.55 13.67
C GLN A 48 2.52 12.19 13.64
N MET A 49 2.02 12.70 14.78
CA MET A 49 0.72 13.37 14.84
C MET A 49 0.90 14.88 14.86
N ASN A 50 0.10 15.57 14.03
CA ASN A 50 0.24 16.99 13.80
C ASN A 50 -0.86 17.74 14.55
N THR A 51 -0.46 18.59 15.51
CA THR A 51 -1.38 19.34 16.38
C THR A 51 -1.11 20.85 16.38
N VAL A 52 -2.13 21.64 16.74
CA VAL A 52 -2.05 23.10 16.93
C VAL A 52 -2.71 23.50 18.26
N PRO A 53 -2.02 24.25 19.16
CA PRO A 53 -0.58 24.52 19.12
C PRO A 53 0.20 23.20 19.11
N SER A 54 1.41 23.19 18.55
CA SER A 54 2.24 21.99 18.51
C SER A 54 2.39 21.45 19.93
N GLY A 55 1.87 20.24 20.17
CA GLY A 55 1.98 19.61 21.48
C GLY A 55 3.44 19.50 21.92
N ASN A 56 3.72 19.91 23.15
CA ASN A 56 5.02 19.68 23.77
C ASN A 56 5.16 18.18 24.09
N SER A 57 5.75 17.38 23.21
CA SER A 57 6.61 16.28 23.64
C SER A 57 7.36 15.73 22.44
N ASP A 58 8.67 15.55 22.66
CA ASP A 58 9.58 14.77 21.84
C ASP A 58 8.87 13.55 21.24
N GLU A 59 8.90 13.44 19.91
CA GLU A 59 8.51 12.24 19.15
C GLU A 59 7.25 11.53 19.66
N ILE A 60 6.08 11.95 19.17
CA ILE A 60 4.94 11.02 19.15
C ILE A 60 5.18 10.00 18.03
N SER A 61 6.20 9.16 18.20
CA SER A 61 6.62 8.14 17.26
C SER A 61 6.12 6.80 17.78
N GLY A 62 5.04 6.29 17.20
CA GLY A 62 4.46 5.04 17.63
C GLY A 62 3.10 4.74 17.03
N SER A 63 2.55 3.58 17.36
CA SER A 63 1.18 3.20 17.00
C SER A 63 0.15 3.76 17.98
N THR A 64 0.54 4.40 19.08
CA THR A 64 -0.38 5.00 20.05
C THR A 64 0.06 6.40 20.46
N PHE A 65 -0.85 7.35 20.32
CA PHE A 65 -0.69 8.77 20.59
C PHE A 65 -1.56 9.12 21.79
N ASP A 66 -0.98 9.57 22.91
CA ASP A 66 -1.74 9.90 24.11
C ASP A 66 -1.97 11.41 24.21
N MET A 67 -3.22 11.83 24.08
CA MET A 67 -3.68 13.22 24.22
C MET A 67 -4.68 13.40 25.36
N SER A 68 -4.81 12.41 26.26
CA SER A 68 -5.73 12.47 27.40
C SER A 68 -5.48 13.67 28.33
N GLY A 69 -4.21 14.08 28.46
CA GLY A 69 -3.81 15.26 29.23
C GLY A 69 -3.83 16.59 28.45
N ALA A 70 -4.08 16.56 27.14
CA ALA A 70 -4.03 17.76 26.32
C ALA A 70 -5.31 18.61 26.45
N PRO A 71 -5.22 19.94 26.33
CA PRO A 71 -6.36 20.83 26.47
C PRO A 71 -7.36 20.63 25.32
N ASP A 72 -8.64 20.79 25.64
CA ASP A 72 -9.77 20.69 24.69
C ASP A 72 -9.63 21.58 23.44
N THR A 73 -8.88 22.67 23.57
CA THR A 73 -8.60 23.63 22.50
C THR A 73 -7.53 23.16 21.51
N THR A 74 -6.80 22.08 21.82
CA THR A 74 -5.79 21.50 20.91
C THR A 74 -6.51 20.98 19.67
N GLN A 75 -6.04 21.38 18.51
CA GLN A 75 -6.54 20.91 17.22
C GLN A 75 -5.64 19.79 16.70
N VAL A 76 -6.23 18.68 16.32
CA VAL A 76 -5.57 17.62 15.56
C VAL A 76 -5.76 17.97 14.08
N THR A 77 -4.68 18.23 13.36
CA THR A 77 -4.73 18.62 11.93
C THR A 77 -4.53 17.44 11.00
N GLY A 78 -3.92 16.36 11.48
CA GLY A 78 -3.56 15.20 10.68
C GLY A 78 -2.39 14.43 11.27
N PHE A 79 -1.80 13.56 10.48
CA PHE A 79 -0.61 12.80 10.83
C PHE A 79 0.30 12.65 9.62
N SER A 80 1.59 12.52 9.85
CA SER A 80 2.58 12.19 8.84
C SER A 80 2.95 10.71 8.96
N VAL A 81 3.08 10.02 7.82
CA VAL A 81 3.53 8.62 7.76
C VAL A 81 4.80 8.54 6.93
N THR A 82 5.82 7.88 7.46
CA THR A 82 7.04 7.51 6.74
C THR A 82 7.08 6.00 6.56
N VAL A 83 7.30 5.55 5.34
CA VAL A 83 7.45 4.12 4.99
C VAL A 83 8.84 3.84 4.44
N ASP A 84 9.28 2.59 4.54
CA ASP A 84 10.57 2.15 3.99
C ASP A 84 10.58 2.08 2.45
N GLN A 85 9.43 1.78 1.84
CA GLN A 85 9.28 1.61 0.40
C GLN A 85 8.01 2.29 -0.11
N SER A 86 8.10 2.89 -1.30
CA SER A 86 6.98 3.62 -1.91
C SER A 86 5.80 2.69 -2.22
N CYS A 87 4.65 3.00 -1.64
CA CYS A 87 3.41 2.24 -1.72
C CYS A 87 2.22 3.21 -1.60
N ASP A 88 1.01 2.70 -1.77
CA ASP A 88 -0.20 3.49 -1.56
C ASP A 88 -0.83 3.15 -0.20
N LEU A 89 -1.19 4.16 0.57
CA LEU A 89 -1.95 4.01 1.80
C LEU A 89 -3.44 4.11 1.50
N GLN A 90 -4.17 3.03 1.74
CA GLN A 90 -5.62 3.01 1.75
C GLN A 90 -6.13 2.96 3.19
N LEU A 91 -6.67 4.06 3.69
CA LEU A 91 -7.29 4.10 5.01
C LEU A 91 -8.66 3.44 4.97
N ASN A 92 -9.08 2.76 6.04
CA ASN A 92 -10.36 2.06 6.06
C ASN A 92 -11.57 3.02 6.12
N MET A 93 -11.34 4.26 6.56
CA MET A 93 -12.40 5.27 6.77
C MET A 93 -12.69 6.09 5.50
N ILE A 94 -11.78 6.06 4.52
CA ILE A 94 -11.91 6.80 3.26
C ILE A 94 -11.61 5.90 2.08
N ASN A 95 -12.38 6.02 1.00
CA ASN A 95 -12.12 5.26 -0.22
C ASN A 95 -11.11 5.95 -1.13
N GLN A 96 -10.05 6.52 -0.54
CA GLN A 96 -8.99 7.23 -1.23
C GLN A 96 -7.65 6.53 -0.98
N SER A 97 -6.85 6.46 -2.04
CA SER A 97 -5.48 5.96 -1.98
C SER A 97 -4.53 7.15 -1.88
N ILE A 98 -3.66 7.16 -0.88
CA ILE A 98 -2.68 8.22 -0.64
C ILE A 98 -1.30 7.68 -1.03
N PRO A 99 -0.64 8.24 -2.06
CA PRO A 99 0.68 7.78 -2.45
C PRO A 99 1.71 8.12 -1.37
N LEU A 100 2.42 7.11 -0.89
CA LEU A 100 3.55 7.24 0.05
C LEU A 100 4.87 7.07 -0.70
N ILE A 101 5.83 7.92 -0.35
CA ILE A 101 7.18 7.89 -0.92
C ILE A 101 8.12 7.30 0.13
N GLY A 102 8.88 6.26 -0.23
CA GLY A 102 9.83 5.60 0.67
C GLY A 102 10.86 6.59 1.22
N GLY A 103 11.07 6.57 2.54
CA GLY A 103 12.00 7.44 3.26
C GLY A 103 11.53 8.88 3.44
N GLN A 104 10.33 9.25 2.97
CA GLN A 104 9.78 10.59 3.10
C GLN A 104 8.50 10.56 3.94
N ALA A 105 8.37 11.54 4.85
CA ALA A 105 7.14 11.75 5.60
C ALA A 105 6.06 12.33 4.68
N THR A 106 4.97 11.58 4.49
CA THR A 106 3.78 12.05 3.77
C THR A 106 2.71 12.46 4.77
N ARG A 107 2.24 13.71 4.66
CA ARG A 107 1.16 14.24 5.51
C ARG A 107 -0.21 13.77 5.02
N VAL A 108 -1.03 13.32 5.95
CA VAL A 108 -2.46 13.00 5.78
C VAL A 108 -3.27 13.92 6.69
N ASN A 109 -4.20 14.69 6.14
CA ASN A 109 -5.03 15.59 6.94
C ASN A 109 -6.17 14.82 7.60
N ILE A 110 -6.51 15.19 8.83
CA ILE A 110 -7.63 14.57 9.55
C ILE A 110 -8.98 14.91 8.90
N ASP A 111 -9.08 16.11 8.32
CA ASP A 111 -10.30 16.62 7.65
C ASP A 111 -10.67 15.77 6.43
N ASP A 112 -9.67 15.19 5.76
CA ASP A 112 -9.89 14.28 4.64
C ASP A 112 -10.44 12.94 5.12
N ILE A 113 -10.19 12.56 6.38
CA ILE A 113 -10.55 11.27 6.97
C ILE A 113 -11.93 11.29 7.63
N ILE A 114 -12.26 12.39 8.30
CA ILE A 114 -13.49 12.53 9.08
C ILE A 114 -14.48 13.38 8.29
N SER A 115 -15.47 12.71 7.67
CA SER A 115 -16.52 13.39 6.90
C SER A 115 -17.32 14.33 7.80
N GLY A 116 -17.43 15.60 7.42
CA GLY A 116 -18.29 16.59 8.08
C GLY A 116 -17.55 17.70 8.85
N THR A 117 -16.23 17.64 8.97
CA THR A 117 -15.40 18.73 9.52
C THR A 117 -14.68 19.45 8.39
N HIS A 118 -15.40 20.30 7.66
CA HIS A 118 -14.80 21.19 6.66
C HIS A 118 -14.33 22.45 7.39
N GLY A 119 -13.04 22.55 7.71
CA GLY A 119 -12.56 23.61 8.60
C GLY A 119 -11.12 24.04 8.47
N GLY A 120 -10.22 23.31 7.79
CA GLY A 120 -8.87 23.77 7.43
C GLY A 120 -7.87 23.90 8.59
N ASP A 121 -8.37 24.11 9.81
CA ASP A 121 -7.60 24.23 11.04
C ASP A 121 -7.53 22.91 11.83
N GLY A 122 -8.10 21.82 11.28
CA GLY A 122 -8.20 20.53 11.95
C GLY A 122 -9.38 20.42 12.91
N ILE A 123 -9.39 19.35 13.70
CA ILE A 123 -10.50 18.99 14.60
C ILE A 123 -10.04 19.14 16.04
N SER A 124 -10.77 19.93 16.85
CA SER A 124 -10.45 20.10 18.27
C SER A 124 -10.59 18.79 19.05
N LEU A 125 -9.75 18.60 20.08
CA LEU A 125 -9.86 17.46 20.99
C LEU A 125 -11.23 17.41 21.66
N LYS A 126 -11.83 18.56 22.00
CA LYS A 126 -13.21 18.62 22.49
C LYS A 126 -14.19 17.93 21.55
N THR A 127 -14.08 18.23 20.25
CA THR A 127 -14.91 17.63 19.20
C THR A 127 -14.64 16.13 19.09
N LEU A 128 -13.36 15.73 19.03
CA LEU A 128 -12.99 14.32 18.95
C LEU A 128 -13.50 13.52 20.15
N ARG A 129 -13.37 14.06 21.38
CA ARG A 129 -13.89 13.46 22.61
C ARG A 129 -15.40 13.31 22.59
N ALA A 130 -16.11 14.32 22.09
CA ALA A 130 -17.57 14.30 22.01
C ALA A 130 -18.09 13.26 21.00
N PHE A 131 -17.42 13.08 19.86
CA PHE A 131 -17.88 12.18 18.79
C PHE A 131 -17.37 10.75 18.93
N TYR A 132 -16.14 10.57 19.41
CA TYR A 132 -15.45 9.27 19.42
C TYR A 132 -15.11 8.77 20.84
N GLY A 133 -15.44 9.53 21.89
CA GLY A 133 -15.16 9.16 23.27
C GLY A 133 -13.68 9.29 23.62
N ASN A 134 -13.14 8.28 24.30
CA ASN A 134 -11.78 8.37 24.87
C ASN A 134 -10.69 7.82 23.94
N THR A 135 -11.05 7.20 22.81
CA THR A 135 -10.07 6.55 21.94
C THR A 135 -10.54 6.49 20.50
N ILE A 136 -9.69 6.93 19.58
CA ILE A 136 -9.86 6.78 18.13
C ILE A 136 -8.84 5.77 17.63
N THR A 137 -9.23 4.85 16.75
CA THR A 137 -8.29 3.96 16.08
C THR A 137 -8.40 4.13 14.57
N ILE A 138 -7.31 4.56 13.95
CA ILE A 138 -7.20 4.72 12.51
C ILE A 138 -6.44 3.52 11.95
N LYS A 139 -7.09 2.79 11.04
CA LYS A 139 -6.54 1.60 10.38
C LYS A 139 -6.49 1.82 8.88
N GLY A 140 -5.48 1.25 8.24
CA GLY A 140 -5.33 1.25 6.79
C GLY A 140 -4.49 0.08 6.30
N LYS A 141 -4.44 -0.07 4.99
CA LYS A 141 -3.65 -1.06 4.27
C LYS A 141 -2.65 -0.34 3.40
N LEU A 142 -1.40 -0.82 3.41
CA LEU A 142 -0.39 -0.42 2.44
C LEU A 142 -0.55 -1.32 1.22
N LYS A 143 -0.64 -0.74 0.04
CA LYS A 143 -0.86 -1.43 -1.23
C LYS A 143 0.25 -1.12 -2.23
N LYS A 144 0.57 -2.10 -3.06
CA LYS A 144 1.40 -1.93 -4.25
C LYS A 144 0.78 -2.75 -5.36
N ASP A 145 0.50 -2.12 -6.50
CA ASP A 145 -0.13 -2.79 -7.65
C ASP A 145 -1.38 -3.60 -7.23
N ASP A 146 -2.27 -2.95 -6.47
CA ASP A 146 -3.49 -3.49 -5.85
C ASP A 146 -3.31 -4.62 -4.82
N SER A 147 -2.09 -5.08 -4.59
CA SER A 147 -1.76 -6.11 -3.60
C SER A 147 -1.48 -5.48 -2.23
N VAL A 148 -1.95 -6.11 -1.15
CA VAL A 148 -1.68 -5.64 0.22
C VAL A 148 -0.27 -6.07 0.64
N VAL A 149 0.55 -5.10 1.00
CA VAL A 149 1.98 -5.25 1.27
C VAL A 149 2.35 -4.87 2.71
N GLY A 150 1.39 -4.32 3.46
CA GLY A 150 1.53 -3.95 4.86
C GLY A 150 0.22 -3.44 5.43
N ASN A 151 0.20 -3.18 6.74
CA ASN A 151 -0.95 -2.58 7.43
C ASN A 151 -0.49 -1.37 8.23
N LEU A 152 -1.35 -0.36 8.29
CA LEU A 152 -1.24 0.78 9.18
C LEU A 152 -2.27 0.61 10.31
N SER A 153 -1.84 0.77 11.55
CA SER A 153 -2.74 0.88 12.69
C SER A 153 -2.17 1.89 13.66
N MET A 154 -2.94 2.92 13.95
CA MET A 154 -2.62 3.90 14.97
C MET A 154 -3.83 4.16 15.87
N THR A 155 -3.55 4.48 17.11
CA THR A 155 -4.54 4.74 18.14
C THR A 155 -4.27 6.11 18.73
N LEU A 156 -5.29 6.95 18.82
CA LEU A 156 -5.25 8.23 19.51
C LEU A 156 -6.09 8.09 20.78
N LYS A 157 -5.45 8.14 21.94
CA LYS A 157 -6.15 8.28 23.23
C LYS A 157 -6.47 9.75 23.42
N LEU A 158 -7.73 10.04 23.72
CA LEU A 158 -8.27 11.38 23.83
C LEU A 158 -8.45 11.77 25.28
#